data_AF-A0A1B0C6J5-F1
#
_entry.id   AF-A0A1B0C6J5-F1
#
_cell.length_a   1.000
_cell.length_b   1.000
_cell.length_c   1.000
_cell.angle_alpha   90.00
_cell.angle_beta   90.00
_cell.angle_gamma   90.00
#
_symmetry.space_group_name_H-M   'P 1'
#
loop_
_entity.id
_entity.type
_entity.pdbx_description
1 polymer ?
#
loop_
_entity_poly.entity_id
_entity_poly.type
_entity_poly.pdbx_seq_one_letter_code
_entity_poly.pdbx_strand_id
1 'polypeptide(L)' 'MPVRSANPIRAKSLIHDNLEKQSSSRNSLHSRMPNIKVFSGTSHPDLAQRIVDRLGIELGKVVTKKFSNLETW' A
#
# COMPACT_ATOMS: atom_id res chain seq x y z
N MET A 1 19.23 -54.99 -16.94
CA MET A 1 18.99 -53.62 -16.46
C MET A 1 18.56 -52.76 -17.64
N PRO A 2 17.41 -52.07 -17.53
CA PRO A 2 17.24 -50.72 -18.07
C PRO A 2 16.71 -49.74 -17.01
N VAL A 3 17.04 -48.48 -17.27
CA VAL A 3 17.02 -47.31 -16.38
C VAL A 3 15.60 -46.88 -16.03
N ARG A 4 15.34 -46.63 -14.73
CA ARG A 4 14.16 -45.91 -14.25
C ARG A 4 14.27 -44.46 -14.73
N SER A 5 13.42 -44.03 -15.66
CA SER A 5 13.29 -42.62 -16.03
C SER A 5 12.72 -41.83 -14.85
N ALA A 6 13.60 -41.16 -14.10
CA ALA A 6 13.18 -40.15 -13.14
C ALA A 6 12.95 -38.85 -13.90
N ASN A 7 11.71 -38.57 -14.25
CA ASN A 7 11.31 -37.25 -14.75
C ASN A 7 11.46 -36.22 -13.61
N PRO A 8 12.31 -35.18 -13.71
CA PRO A 8 12.40 -34.15 -12.68
C PRO A 8 11.25 -33.12 -12.84
N ILE A 9 10.00 -33.57 -12.79
CA ILE A 9 8.81 -32.70 -12.87
C ILE A 9 8.43 -32.28 -11.45
N ARG A 10 9.25 -31.45 -10.79
CA ARG A 10 8.75 -30.70 -9.61
C ARG A 10 9.60 -29.53 -9.13
N ALA A 11 10.88 -29.44 -9.50
CA ALA A 11 11.80 -28.52 -8.84
C ALA A 11 11.72 -27.04 -9.31
N LYS A 12 10.92 -26.72 -10.33
CA LYS A 12 10.86 -25.33 -10.88
C LYS A 12 9.73 -24.46 -10.34
N SER A 13 8.65 -25.03 -9.75
CA SER A 13 7.56 -24.18 -9.21
C SER A 13 7.89 -23.55 -7.86
N LEU A 14 8.69 -24.23 -7.03
CA LEU A 14 8.99 -23.81 -5.66
C LEU A 14 9.75 -22.46 -5.57
N ILE A 15 10.37 -22.01 -6.66
CA ILE A 15 11.10 -20.74 -6.70
C ILE A 15 10.16 -19.56 -6.98
N HIS A 16 9.13 -19.76 -7.82
CA HIS A 16 8.15 -18.71 -8.12
C HIS A 16 7.13 -18.54 -6.99
N ASP A 17 6.76 -19.64 -6.33
CA ASP A 17 5.80 -19.62 -5.21
C ASP A 17 6.33 -18.82 -4.00
N ASN A 18 7.64 -18.78 -3.80
CA ASN A 18 8.26 -18.06 -2.67
C ASN A 18 8.41 -16.54 -2.92
N LEU A 19 8.43 -16.09 -4.18
CA LEU A 19 8.51 -14.66 -4.53
C LEU A 19 7.13 -13.99 -4.46
N GLU A 20 6.05 -14.67 -4.84
CA GLU A 20 4.70 -14.12 -4.71
C GLU A 20 4.22 -14.08 -3.24
N LYS A 21 4.59 -15.08 -2.44
CA LYS A 21 4.15 -15.21 -1.04
C LYS A 21 4.81 -14.21 -0.08
N GLN A 22 5.89 -13.54 -0.49
CA GLN A 22 6.49 -12.43 0.27
C GLN A 22 5.84 -11.07 -0.03
N SER A 23 5.06 -10.95 -1.11
CA SER A 23 4.38 -9.69 -1.48
C SER A 23 3.09 -9.43 -0.68
N SER A 24 2.52 -10.47 -0.08
CA SER A 24 1.27 -10.39 0.69
C SER A 24 1.48 -10.04 2.17
N SER A 25 2.72 -10.02 2.65
CA SER A 25 3.10 -9.32 3.88
C SER A 25 3.46 -7.86 3.56
N ARG A 26 2.63 -7.16 2.78
CA ARG A 26 2.58 -5.71 2.95
C ARG A 26 2.15 -5.52 4.38
N ASN A 27 3.09 -5.05 5.20
CA ASN A 27 2.86 -4.63 6.58
C ASN A 27 1.43 -4.14 6.63
N SER A 28 0.55 -4.92 7.28
CA SER A 28 -0.70 -4.37 7.76
C SER A 28 -0.20 -3.18 8.56
N LEU A 29 -0.30 -1.98 7.95
CA LEU A 29 -0.07 -0.73 8.64
C LEU A 29 -1.17 -0.80 9.69
N HIS A 30 -0.84 -1.41 10.82
CA HIS A 30 -1.62 -1.34 12.02
C HIS A 30 -1.58 0.14 12.30
N SER A 31 -2.59 0.82 11.75
CA SER A 31 -2.80 2.23 11.94
C SER A 31 -2.67 2.42 13.44
N ARG A 32 -1.59 3.08 13.86
CA ARG A 32 -1.31 3.28 15.28
C ARG A 32 -2.47 4.01 15.94
N MET A 33 -3.35 4.62 15.14
CA MET A 33 -4.45 5.49 15.52
C MET A 33 -5.67 5.21 14.61
N PRO A 34 -6.42 4.11 14.82
CA PRO A 34 -7.51 3.69 13.94
C PRO A 34 -8.72 4.64 13.95
N ASN A 35 -8.85 5.49 14.96
CA ASN A 35 -9.99 6.40 15.15
C ASN A 35 -9.73 7.82 14.63
N ILE A 36 -8.63 8.05 13.91
CA ILE A 36 -8.22 9.38 13.46
C ILE A 36 -8.10 9.39 11.94
N LYS A 37 -8.65 10.45 11.33
CA LYS A 37 -8.57 10.72 9.89
C LYS A 37 -7.96 12.09 9.67
N VAL A 38 -7.03 12.18 8.73
CA VAL A 38 -6.37 13.42 8.34
C VAL A 38 -6.71 13.71 6.89
N PHE A 39 -7.06 14.96 6.61
CA PHE A 39 -7.29 15.48 5.27
C PHE A 39 -6.39 16.69 5.06
N SER A 40 -6.04 16.98 3.81
CA SER A 40 -5.28 18.17 3.44
C SER A 40 -6.07 19.06 2.49
N GLY A 41 -6.05 20.37 2.74
CA GLY A 41 -6.41 21.37 1.75
C GLY A 41 -5.27 21.63 0.75
N THR A 42 -5.35 22.74 0.02
CA THR A 42 -4.42 23.09 -1.08
C THR A 42 -3.15 23.81 -0.63
N SER A 43 -3.06 24.27 0.62
CA SER A 43 -1.93 25.10 1.06
C SER A 43 -0.61 24.35 1.12
N HIS A 44 -0.57 23.15 1.73
CA HIS A 44 0.65 22.36 1.96
C HIS A 44 0.37 20.84 1.97
N PRO A 45 0.03 20.24 0.81
CA PRO A 45 -0.24 18.81 0.74
C PRO A 45 0.98 17.94 1.09
N ASP A 46 2.19 18.43 0.82
CA ASP A 46 3.44 17.76 1.15
C ASP A 46 3.65 17.66 2.67
N LEU A 47 3.35 18.72 3.42
CA LEU A 47 3.47 18.73 4.88
C LEU A 47 2.49 17.75 5.51
N ALA A 48 1.25 17.73 5.01
CA ALA A 48 0.23 16.80 5.46
C ALA A 48 0.67 15.34 5.23
N GLN A 49 1.30 15.04 4.09
CA GLN A 49 1.86 13.73 3.81
C GLN A 49 2.93 13.34 4.85
N ARG A 50 3.88 14.24 5.17
CA ARG A 50 4.92 14.00 6.18
C ARG A 50 4.36 13.74 7.58
N ILE A 51 3.20 14.33 7.91
CA ILE A 51 2.51 14.10 9.18
C ILE A 51 1.92 12.69 9.21
N VAL A 52 1.19 12.28 8.17
CA VAL A 52 0.55 10.95 8.13
C VAL A 52 1.57 9.81 8.04
N ASP A 53 2.69 10.03 7.34
CA ASP A 53 3.81 9.07 7.27
C ASP A 53 4.39 8.80 8.66
N ARG A 54 4.52 9.83 9.50
CA ARG A 54 5.00 9.70 10.90
C ARG A 54 3.96 9.06 11.82
N LEU A 55 2.67 9.32 11.57
CA LEU A 55 1.57 8.70 12.32
C LEU A 55 1.36 7.24 11.92
N GLY A 56 1.80 6.84 10.72
CA GLY A 56 1.56 5.50 10.16
C GLY A 56 0.10 5.31 9.74
N ILE A 57 -0.54 6.38 9.27
CA ILE A 57 -1.92 6.38 8.75
C ILE A 57 -1.93 6.88 7.30
N GLU A 58 -3.02 6.65 6.57
CA GLU A 58 -3.18 7.15 5.21
C GLU A 58 -3.91 8.49 5.19
N LEU A 59 -3.56 9.33 4.21
CA LEU A 59 -4.25 10.60 3.97
C LEU A 59 -5.64 10.32 3.38
N GLY A 60 -6.67 10.95 3.96
CA GLY A 60 -8.04 10.80 3.49
C GLY A 60 -8.27 11.45 2.12
N LYS A 61 -9.09 10.80 1.29
CA LYS A 61 -9.50 11.35 -0.01
C LYS A 61 -10.52 12.47 0.22
N VAL A 62 -10.20 13.67 -0.25
CA VAL A 62 -11.08 14.85 -0.24
C VAL A 62 -10.87 15.61 -1.54
N VAL A 63 -11.93 16.25 -2.02
CA VAL A 63 -11.86 17.20 -3.14
C VAL A 63 -12.16 18.57 -2.55
N THR A 64 -11.29 19.53 -2.83
CA THR A 64 -11.52 20.93 -2.48
C THR A 64 -11.61 21.74 -3.76
N LYS A 65 -12.58 22.66 -3.83
CA LYS A 65 -12.83 23.48 -5.00
C LYS A 65 -13.06 24.92 -4.56
N LYS A 66 -12.47 25.86 -5.31
CA LYS A 66 -12.77 27.28 -5.20
C LYS A 66 -13.67 27.69 -6.35
N PHE A 67 -14.85 28.23 -6.05
CA PHE A 67 -15.78 28.73 -7.04
C PHE A 67 -15.39 30.15 -7.50
N SER A 68 -15.89 30.59 -8.66
CA SER A 68 -15.58 31.91 -9.22
C SER A 68 -16.05 33.07 -8.32
N ASN A 69 -17.07 32.82 -7.49
CA ASN A 69 -17.56 33.74 -6.46
C ASN A 69 -16.69 33.73 -5.18
N LEU A 70 -15.51 33.11 -5.23
CA LEU A 70 -14.55 32.97 -4.12
C LEU A 70 -15.00 32.07 -2.96
N GLU A 71 -16.15 31.41 -3.06
CA GLU A 71 -16.57 30.41 -2.09
C GLU A 71 -15.70 29.15 -2.17
N THR A 72 -15.57 28.44 -1.05
CA THR A 72 -14.80 27.19 -0.94
C THR A 72 -15.75 26.05 -0.58
N TRP A 73 -15.58 24.93 -1.28
CA TRP A 73 -16.31 23.69 -1.07
C TRP A 73 -15.34 22.51 -0.95
#